data_AF-A0A956HB66-F1
#
_entry.id   AF-A0A956HB66-F1
#
_cell.length_a   1.000
_cell.length_b   1.000
_cell.length_c   1.000
_cell.angle_alpha   90.00
_cell.angle_beta   90.00
_cell.angle_gamma   90.00
#
_symmetry.space_group_name_H-M   'P 1'
#
loop_
_entity.id
_entity.type
_entity.pdbx_description
1 polymer ?
#
loop_
_entity_poly.entity_id
_entity_poly.type
_entity_poly.pdbx_seq_one_letter_code
_entity_poly.pdbx_strand_id
1 'polypeptide(L)' 'MVSDFQRARSDAQKEQRRAAILQAAAALLDEGSLEAVGLNAIARRAGIAKSNVYRYFES' A
#
# COMPACT_ATOMS: atom_id res chain seq x y z
N MET A 1 14.65 12.19 0.89
CA MET A 1 14.96 10.95 0.15
C MET A 1 13.68 10.46 -0.49
N VAL A 2 13.59 10.55 -1.83
CA VAL A 2 12.46 10.00 -2.57
C VAL A 2 12.68 8.49 -2.63
N SER A 3 11.77 7.70 -2.07
CA SER A 3 11.82 6.24 -2.15
C SER A 3 11.75 5.82 -3.62
N ASP A 4 12.78 5.14 -4.14
CA ASP A 4 12.80 4.59 -5.48
C ASP A 4 11.74 3.49 -5.60
N PHE A 5 10.53 3.88 -6.00
CA PHE A 5 9.45 2.95 -6.27
C PHE A 5 9.82 2.11 -7.50
N GLN A 6 10.35 0.92 -7.26
CA GLN A 6 10.59 -0.05 -8.33
C GLN A 6 9.26 -0.70 -8.72
N ARG A 7 8.89 -0.69 -10.01
CA ARG A 7 7.67 -1.38 -10.48
C ARG A 7 7.84 -2.90 -10.32
N ALA A 8 6.82 -3.55 -9.76
CA ALA A 8 6.67 -4.99 -9.83
C ALA A 8 6.40 -5.40 -11.28
N ARG A 9 7.21 -6.32 -11.82
CA ARG A 9 7.15 -6.79 -13.20
C ARG A 9 6.72 -8.25 -13.31
N SER A 10 7.10 -9.11 -12.35
CA SER A 10 6.60 -10.49 -12.25
C SER A 10 5.36 -10.58 -11.36
N ASP A 11 4.60 -11.66 -11.49
CA ASP A 11 3.41 -11.88 -10.65
C ASP A 11 3.77 -12.05 -9.18
N ALA A 12 4.91 -12.70 -8.88
CA ALA A 12 5.44 -12.77 -7.52
C ALA A 12 5.74 -11.38 -6.94
N GLN A 13 6.29 -10.46 -7.75
CA GLN A 13 6.54 -9.08 -7.31
C GLN A 13 5.25 -8.30 -7.12
N LYS A 14 4.21 -8.57 -7.92
CA LYS A 14 2.89 -7.95 -7.77
C LYS A 14 2.23 -8.42 -6.48
N GLU A 15 2.28 -9.72 -6.18
CA GLU A 15 1.73 -10.27 -4.95
C GLU A 15 2.49 -9.75 -3.72
N GLN A 16 3.82 -9.70 -3.79
CA GLN A 16 4.62 -9.08 -2.73
C GLN A 16 4.23 -7.62 -2.51
N ARG A 17 3.96 -6.87 -3.58
CA ARG A 17 3.48 -5.48 -3.47
C ARG A 17 2.10 -5.42 -2.82
N ARG A 18 1.18 -6.29 -3.24
CA ARG A 18 -0.17 -6.38 -2.70
C ARG A 18 -0.14 -6.71 -1.20
N ALA A 19 0.68 -7.68 -0.80
CA ALA A 19 0.89 -8.05 0.59
C ALA A 19 1.44 -6.87 1.42
N ALA A 20 2.41 -6.11 0.88
CA ALA A 20 2.94 -4.93 1.57
C ALA A 20 1.87 -3.84 1.79
N ILE A 21 0.98 -3.63 0.83
CA ILE A 21 -0.13 -2.68 0.96
C ILE A 21 -1.12 -3.15 2.04
N LEU A 22 -1.45 -4.45 2.06
CA LEU A 22 -2.33 -5.04 3.08
C LEU A 22 -1.72 -4.97 4.49
N GLN A 23 -0.42 -5.24 4.63
CA GLN A 23 0.28 -5.09 5.91
C GLN A 23 0.27 -3.65 6.40
N ALA A 24 0.46 -2.67 5.50
CA ALA A 24 0.36 -1.26 5.87
C ALA A 24 -1.06 -0.89 6.35
N ALA A 25 -2.11 -1.42 5.72
CA ALA A 25 -3.48 -1.23 6.15
C ALA A 25 -3.77 -1.89 7.51
N ALA A 26 -3.33 -3.13 7.71
CA ALA A 26 -3.48 -3.86 8.97
C ALA A 26 -2.78 -3.12 10.13
N ALA A 27 -1.55 -2.67 9.94
CA ALA A 27 -0.83 -1.91 10.96
C ALA A 27 -1.53 -0.59 11.32
N LEU A 28 -2.16 0.08 10.35
CA LEU A 28 -2.95 1.29 10.63
C LEU A 28 -4.23 1.00 11.40
N LEU A 29 -4.84 -0.18 11.19
CA LEU A 29 -5.99 -0.64 11.98
C LEU A 29 -5.58 -0.99 13.41
N ASP A 30 -4.43 -1.64 13.58
CA ASP A 30 -3.92 -2.01 14.91
C ASP A 30 -3.54 -0.77 15.75
N GLU A 31 -3.12 0.31 15.09
CA GLU A 31 -2.71 1.57 15.74
C GLU A 31 -3.86 2.53 16.06
N GLY A 32 -5.07 2.33 15.54
CA GLY A 32 -6.13 3.33 15.63
C GLY A 32 -7.52 2.87 15.23
N SER A 33 -8.38 3.82 14.87
CA SER A 33 -9.74 3.51 14.39
C SER A 33 -9.75 3.33 12.87
N LEU A 34 -10.72 2.56 12.38
CA LEU A 34 -10.99 2.36 10.95
C LEU A 34 -11.12 3.68 10.18
N GLU A 35 -11.63 4.74 10.82
CA GLU A 35 -11.83 6.07 10.24
C GLU A 35 -10.51 6.76 9.87
N ALA A 36 -9.42 6.42 10.56
CA ALA A 36 -8.08 6.93 10.26
C ALA A 36 -7.42 6.16 9.09
N VAL A 37 -7.95 5.00 8.71
CA VAL A 37 -7.40 4.13 7.67
C VAL A 37 -7.96 4.52 6.30
N GLY A 38 -7.33 5.53 5.69
CA GLY A 38 -7.62 5.95 4.32
C GLY A 38 -6.52 5.59 3.32
N LEU A 39 -6.84 5.63 2.02
CA LEU A 39 -5.88 5.38 0.93
C LEU A 39 -4.61 6.26 1.02
N ASN A 40 -4.75 7.50 1.50
CA ASN A 40 -3.60 8.38 1.71
C ASN A 40 -2.67 7.87 2.82
N ALA A 41 -3.23 7.39 3.94
CA ALA A 41 -2.48 6.85 5.06
C ALA A 41 -1.76 5.55 4.66
N ILE A 42 -2.48 4.66 3.96
CA ILE A 42 -1.93 3.41 3.43
C ILE A 42 -0.79 3.69 2.45
N ALA A 43 -1.00 4.60 1.49
CA ALA A 43 0.01 4.98 0.50
C ALA A 43 1.29 5.51 1.16
N ARG A 44 1.14 6.43 2.14
CA ARG A 44 2.26 6.98 2.90
C ARG A 44 3.02 5.89 3.64
N ARG A 45 2.32 4.98 4.32
CA ARG A 45 2.94 3.91 5.10
C ARG A 45 3.61 2.84 4.24
N ALA A 46 3.00 2.48 3.12
CA ALA A 46 3.57 1.53 2.16
C ALA A 46 4.69 2.13 1.29
N GLY A 47 4.94 3.45 1.37
CA GLY A 47 5.98 4.12 0.58
C GLY A 47 5.66 4.20 -0.92
N ILE A 48 4.38 4.27 -1.29
CA ILE A 48 3.93 4.27 -2.69
C ILE A 48 2.95 5.42 -2.96
N ALA A 49 2.80 5.79 -4.23
CA ALA A 49 1.78 6.76 -4.62
C ALA A 49 0.35 6.22 -4.41
N LYS A 50 -0.60 7.09 -4.05
CA LYS A 50 -2.03 6.74 -3.90
C LYS A 50 -2.61 6.08 -5.15
N SER A 51 -2.25 6.56 -6.34
CA SER A 51 -2.68 5.99 -7.62
C SER A 51 -2.18 4.56 -7.83
N ASN A 52 -1.06 4.18 -7.19
CA ASN A 52 -0.61 2.80 -7.20
C ASN A 52 -1.47 1.93 -6.29
N VAL A 53 -1.87 2.40 -5.11
CA VAL A 53 -2.81 1.66 -4.25
C VAL A 53 -4.10 1.35 -5.02
N TYR A 54 -4.72 2.35 -5.66
CA TYR A 54 -5.93 2.15 -6.47
C TYR A 54 -5.80 1.00 -7.48
N ARG A 55 -4.71 0.98 -8.26
CA ARG A 55 -4.48 -0.03 -9.30
C ARG A 55 -4.42 -1.48 -8.79
N TYR A 56 -4.07 -1.70 -7.53
CA TYR A 56 -4.00 -3.04 -6.95
C TYR A 56 -5.34 -3.54 -6.38
N PHE A 57 -6.33 -2.65 -6.19
CA PHE A 57 -7.58 -2.95 -5.48
C PHE A 57 -8.85 -2.44 -6.20
N GLU A 58 -8.75 -1.95 -7.43
CA GLU A 58 -9.90 -1.49 -8.25
C GLU A 58 -10.66 -2.64 -8.95
N SER A 59 -10.78 -3.82 -8.32
CA SER A 59 -11.49 -4.98 -8.88
C SER A 59 -12.35 -5.70 -7.84
#